data_AF-A0A336MB15-F1
#
_entry.id   AF-A0A336MB15-F1
#
_cell.length_a   1.000
_cell.length_b   1.000
_cell.length_c   1.000
_cell.angle_alpha   90.00
_cell.angle_beta   90.00
_cell.angle_gamma   90.00
#
_symmetry.space_group_name_H-M   'P 1'
#
loop_
_entity.id
_entity.type
_entity.pdbx_description
1 polymer ?
#
loop_
_entity_poly.entity_id
_entity_poly.type
_entity_poly.pdbx_seq_one_letter_code
_entity_poly.pdbx_strand_id
1 'polypeptide(L)'
;MSNKLYKMGYFKIMTIYLLSSIGYIFSDIEKCTEPIKHYKELGCHPAVEEGRHCPTRYLCPNLTQFEEDRCHYREKEYYATQRLTDDKTADQCVTRCTCSDAVTPRAFKCKEINCPHTNGEVDPTKCVGQYNFGKCCPEKYLCDEAEIEELAQCKYDGEIYLEGEKFYPEKEKCWSCICRKKFDTTKIIGNPNCREIDCGIELRYFSELRRGCIPIYYEDRCCPTDWKCPEPTDTIQRNGFPKFGQKNYCRYGDLKLKLGDILKTEDKCLKCVCGIPPIAHCMIDEDCVVEEDSHPNTDCDETKCVGHQKLYKEIGCTPVIEEGQCCPSRYECPDLKNLDNTKCHYKNEIYDPRAELPSNMTNPLCAAACYCRESSDNEKASFNCANIECPELFNREPDCIYPVEKGDCCSKKKICGDDRKSLPVCLLDGVEYFEGQSMYPEKESCHKCTCTKDFNNSTIVDNPNCEEVDCGIQLRYMTNLQGGCVPIYYGTERCCPISWRCPESTDKVESKGKNSSESKHKCEFGSLKLNIGDELTSDEKDVSCACVSPPFVQCVKATN
;
A
#
# COMPACT_ATOMS: atom_id res chain seq x y z
N MET A 1 67.75 -42.50 2.10
CA MET A 1 67.28 -42.80 3.47
C MET A 1 67.42 -41.52 4.29
N SER A 2 66.31 -41.10 4.89
CA SER A 2 66.05 -40.21 6.05
C SER A 2 67.18 -39.34 6.64
N ASN A 3 66.93 -38.14 7.18
CA ASN A 3 65.97 -37.82 8.25
C ASN A 3 66.04 -36.32 8.64
N LYS A 4 64.89 -35.73 9.03
CA LYS A 4 64.65 -34.85 10.22
C LYS A 4 65.39 -33.49 10.32
N LEU A 5 64.89 -32.42 10.96
CA LEU A 5 63.71 -32.11 11.78
C LEU A 5 63.65 -30.57 11.91
N TYR A 6 62.48 -29.97 11.74
CA TYR A 6 62.18 -28.57 12.12
C TYR A 6 61.57 -28.56 13.53
N LYS A 7 61.98 -27.61 14.41
CA LYS A 7 61.08 -26.86 15.32
C LYS A 7 61.80 -25.83 16.22
N MET A 8 61.14 -24.66 16.27
CA MET A 8 60.87 -23.76 17.43
C MET A 8 61.97 -22.89 18.06
N GLY A 9 61.67 -21.58 18.15
CA GLY A 9 62.28 -20.65 19.11
C GLY A 9 61.96 -19.17 18.83
N TYR A 10 61.05 -18.60 19.61
CA TYR A 10 60.52 -17.22 19.61
C TYR A 10 61.57 -16.12 19.88
N PHE A 11 61.37 -14.88 19.36
CA PHE A 11 61.28 -13.63 20.15
C PHE A 11 60.76 -12.42 19.34
N LYS A 12 60.09 -11.51 20.07
CA LYS A 12 59.10 -10.47 19.71
C LYS A 12 59.60 -9.24 18.92
N ILE A 13 58.73 -8.68 18.07
CA ILE A 13 58.51 -7.22 17.94
C ILE A 13 56.99 -6.96 17.92
N MET A 14 56.56 -6.01 18.76
CA MET A 14 55.20 -5.53 18.98
C MET A 14 54.64 -4.83 17.73
N THR A 15 53.46 -5.26 17.27
CA THR A 15 52.62 -4.46 16.37
C THR A 15 51.30 -4.17 17.09
N ILE A 16 51.12 -2.92 17.48
CA ILE A 16 49.90 -2.38 18.09
C ILE A 16 48.84 -2.32 16.98
N TYR A 17 47.80 -3.15 17.07
CA TYR A 17 46.60 -3.03 16.24
C TYR A 17 45.63 -2.04 16.89
N LEU A 18 45.46 -0.88 16.25
CA LEU A 18 44.33 0.04 16.45
C LEU A 18 43.04 -0.67 16.01
N LEU A 19 42.29 -1.22 16.96
CA LEU A 19 40.95 -1.80 16.76
C LEU A 19 39.86 -1.04 17.54
N SER A 20 40.08 0.24 17.88
CA SER A 20 39.11 1.02 18.67
C SER A 20 38.43 2.17 17.91
N SER A 21 38.75 2.42 16.65
CA SER A 21 38.21 3.56 15.89
C SER A 21 37.11 3.22 14.89
N ILE A 22 36.88 1.94 14.55
CA ILE A 22 35.81 1.55 13.61
C ILE A 22 34.43 1.58 14.30
N GLY A 23 34.36 1.27 15.60
CA GLY A 23 33.10 1.27 16.35
C GLY A 23 32.50 2.65 16.63
N TYR A 24 33.32 3.72 16.61
CA TYR A 24 32.86 5.10 16.85
C TYR A 24 32.32 5.79 15.60
N ILE A 25 32.71 5.36 14.40
CA ILE A 25 32.29 6.03 13.15
C ILE A 25 30.85 5.64 12.77
N PHE A 26 30.38 4.45 13.14
CA PHE A 26 29.04 3.98 12.77
C PHE A 26 27.90 4.61 13.59
N SER A 27 28.09 4.94 14.88
CA SER A 27 26.99 5.41 15.73
C SER A 27 26.58 6.86 15.50
N ASP A 28 27.39 7.65 14.80
CA ASP A 28 27.09 9.06 14.58
C ASP A 28 26.62 9.39 13.14
N ILE A 29 26.71 8.44 12.20
CA ILE A 29 26.13 8.59 10.84
C ILE A 29 24.59 8.70 10.90
N GLU A 30 23.94 8.19 11.95
CA GLU A 30 22.48 8.28 12.15
C GLU A 30 21.99 9.72 12.40
N LYS A 31 22.88 10.69 12.64
CA LYS A 31 22.54 12.12 12.83
C LYS A 31 22.54 12.94 11.53
N CYS A 32 22.76 12.30 10.39
CA CYS A 32 22.74 12.96 9.10
C CYS A 32 21.29 13.26 8.67
N THR A 33 21.07 14.43 8.06
CA THR A 33 19.72 14.92 7.71
C THR A 33 19.05 14.14 6.59
N GLU A 34 19.85 13.48 5.74
CA GLU A 34 19.35 12.75 4.59
C GLU A 34 18.99 11.30 4.98
N PRO A 35 17.88 10.74 4.48
CA PRO A 35 17.51 9.37 4.77
C PRO A 35 18.49 8.39 4.11
N ILE A 36 19.09 7.52 4.91
CA ILE A 36 20.11 6.56 4.47
C ILE A 36 19.69 5.10 4.62
N LYS A 37 18.46 4.84 5.09
CA LYS A 37 18.01 3.49 5.43
C LYS A 37 18.07 2.53 4.24
N HIS A 38 17.65 3.00 3.06
CA HIS A 38 17.73 2.22 1.83
C HIS A 38 19.18 1.83 1.47
N TYR A 39 20.15 2.71 1.63
CA TYR A 39 21.56 2.37 1.37
C TYR A 39 22.07 1.25 2.27
N LYS A 40 21.70 1.30 3.55
CA LYS A 40 22.11 0.30 4.52
C LYS A 40 21.56 -1.08 4.17
N GLU A 41 20.30 -1.16 3.77
CA GLU A 41 19.65 -2.43 3.40
C GLU A 41 20.11 -2.98 2.05
N LEU A 42 20.48 -2.10 1.11
CA LEU A 42 21.07 -2.48 -0.18
C LEU A 42 22.54 -2.91 -0.08
N GLY A 43 23.09 -3.01 1.13
CA GLY A 43 24.50 -3.36 1.37
C GLY A 43 25.48 -2.30 0.86
N CYS A 44 25.03 -1.05 0.68
CA CYS A 44 25.91 0.00 0.22
C CYS A 44 26.85 0.47 1.32
N HIS A 45 28.09 0.81 0.94
CA HIS A 45 29.09 1.28 1.89
C HIS A 45 29.26 2.82 1.83
N PRO A 46 29.26 3.52 2.98
CA PRO A 46 29.43 4.97 2.99
C PRO A 46 30.86 5.35 2.55
N ALA A 47 30.98 6.39 1.73
CA ALA A 47 32.24 7.05 1.45
C ALA A 47 32.23 8.45 2.11
N VAL A 48 33.05 8.59 3.14
CA VAL A 48 33.19 9.82 3.93
C VAL A 48 34.46 10.55 3.50
N GLU A 49 34.34 11.82 3.13
CA GLU A 49 35.49 12.66 2.81
C GLU A 49 36.20 13.14 4.09
N GLU A 50 37.50 13.40 3.99
CA GLU A 50 38.32 13.83 5.13
C GLU A 50 37.78 15.13 5.74
N GLY A 51 37.51 15.11 7.05
CA GLY A 51 36.93 16.25 7.78
C GLY A 51 35.40 16.36 7.71
N ARG A 52 34.69 15.47 7.00
CA ARG A 52 33.23 15.38 7.05
C ARG A 52 32.76 14.27 7.99
N HIS A 53 31.61 14.52 8.61
CA HIS A 53 30.98 13.57 9.51
C HIS A 53 29.99 12.66 8.78
N CYS A 54 29.20 13.23 7.88
CA CYS A 54 28.22 12.51 7.07
C CYS A 54 28.83 11.96 5.77
N PRO A 55 28.34 10.81 5.27
CA PRO A 55 28.75 10.28 3.99
C PRO A 55 28.42 11.25 2.86
N THR A 56 29.35 11.39 1.92
CA THR A 56 29.18 12.25 0.74
C THR A 56 28.60 11.51 -0.45
N ARG A 57 28.70 10.18 -0.42
CA ARG A 57 28.14 9.23 -1.39
C ARG A 57 28.16 7.83 -0.78
N TYR A 58 27.41 6.92 -1.37
CA TYR A 58 27.48 5.50 -1.11
C TYR A 58 28.07 4.73 -2.29
N LEU A 59 28.79 3.66 -1.98
CA LEU A 59 29.27 2.67 -2.93
C LEU A 59 28.31 1.49 -2.89
N CYS A 60 27.44 1.40 -3.89
CA CYS A 60 26.45 0.36 -4.02
C CYS A 60 26.89 -0.65 -5.10
N PRO A 61 27.46 -1.81 -4.74
CA PRO A 61 27.98 -2.77 -5.71
C PRO A 61 26.91 -3.33 -6.66
N ASN A 62 25.65 -3.32 -6.21
CA ASN A 62 24.57 -4.09 -6.81
C ASN A 62 23.64 -3.28 -7.73
N LEU A 63 23.53 -1.95 -7.59
CA LEU A 63 22.52 -1.14 -8.30
C LEU A 63 22.68 -1.01 -9.83
N THR A 64 23.77 -1.48 -10.42
CA THR A 64 24.03 -1.28 -11.87
C THR A 64 24.53 -2.52 -12.60
N GLN A 65 24.61 -3.68 -11.93
CA GLN A 65 25.22 -4.91 -12.46
C GLN A 65 24.47 -6.18 -12.06
N PHE A 66 23.18 -6.09 -11.78
CA PHE A 66 22.41 -7.30 -11.49
C PHE A 66 22.25 -8.15 -12.75
N GLU A 67 22.65 -9.41 -12.69
CA GLU A 67 22.26 -10.37 -13.73
C GLU A 67 20.72 -10.45 -13.74
N GLU A 68 20.11 -10.19 -14.90
CA GLU A 68 18.64 -10.14 -15.04
C GLU A 68 17.98 -11.49 -14.77
N ASP A 69 18.76 -12.57 -14.80
CA ASP A 69 18.36 -13.94 -14.54
C ASP A 69 18.60 -14.39 -13.08
N ARG A 70 18.93 -13.48 -12.15
CA ARG A 70 19.09 -13.83 -10.73
C ARG A 70 18.31 -12.90 -9.81
N CYS A 71 17.84 -13.46 -8.69
CA CYS A 71 17.36 -12.69 -7.57
C CYS A 71 18.52 -12.44 -6.59
N HIS A 72 18.51 -11.27 -5.94
CA HIS A 72 19.53 -10.89 -4.98
C HIS A 72 18.87 -10.60 -3.63
N TYR A 73 19.47 -11.10 -2.55
CA TYR A 73 19.04 -10.80 -1.18
C TYR A 73 20.22 -10.91 -0.21
N ARG A 74 20.48 -9.84 0.55
CA ARG A 74 21.56 -9.70 1.54
C ARG A 74 22.91 -10.18 0.99
N GLU A 75 23.31 -9.58 -0.14
CA GLU A 75 24.56 -9.87 -0.86
C GLU A 75 24.68 -11.30 -1.44
N LYS A 76 23.60 -12.09 -1.43
CA LYS A 76 23.58 -13.44 -2.01
C LYS A 76 22.72 -13.50 -3.27
N GLU A 77 23.13 -14.35 -4.19
CA GLU A 77 22.41 -14.62 -5.43
C GLU A 77 21.60 -15.90 -5.34
N TYR A 78 20.45 -15.89 -6.02
CA TYR A 78 19.50 -16.99 -6.06
C TYR A 78 19.05 -17.24 -7.50
N TYR A 79 19.10 -18.50 -7.91
CA TYR A 79 18.59 -18.97 -9.19
C TYR A 79 17.06 -19.09 -9.15
N ALA A 80 16.44 -19.13 -10.34
CA ALA A 80 15.01 -19.37 -10.49
C ALA A 80 14.51 -20.52 -9.62
N THR A 81 13.31 -20.36 -9.04
CA THR A 81 12.63 -21.31 -8.14
C THR A 81 13.30 -21.55 -6.79
N GLN A 82 14.53 -21.06 -6.56
CA GLN A 82 15.15 -21.14 -5.25
C GLN A 82 14.37 -20.29 -4.24
N ARG A 83 14.28 -20.80 -3.01
CA ARG A 83 13.53 -20.17 -1.93
C ARG A 83 14.45 -19.59 -0.87
N LEU A 84 14.05 -18.45 -0.32
CA LEU A 84 14.54 -18.03 0.97
C LEU A 84 13.94 -18.94 2.04
N THR A 85 14.73 -19.22 3.07
CA THR A 85 14.25 -19.95 4.24
C THR A 85 13.46 -18.98 5.11
N ASP A 86 12.31 -19.41 5.65
CA ASP A 86 11.37 -18.51 6.35
C ASP A 86 12.00 -17.85 7.61
N ASP A 87 13.03 -18.45 8.20
CA ASP A 87 13.80 -17.85 9.30
C ASP A 87 14.53 -16.56 8.89
N LYS A 88 14.82 -16.38 7.60
CA LYS A 88 15.50 -15.19 7.08
C LYS A 88 14.56 -14.02 6.81
N THR A 89 13.25 -14.26 6.73
CA THR A 89 12.25 -13.27 6.31
C THR A 89 11.13 -13.07 7.34
N ALA A 90 11.18 -13.79 8.46
CA ALA A 90 10.13 -13.82 9.47
C ALA A 90 9.87 -12.47 10.15
N ASP A 91 10.86 -11.57 10.19
CA ASP A 91 10.76 -10.20 10.68
C ASP A 91 10.19 -9.22 9.65
N GLN A 92 10.34 -9.52 8.36
CA GLN A 92 9.89 -8.69 7.24
C GLN A 92 8.41 -8.92 6.86
N CYS A 93 7.64 -9.62 7.71
CA CYS A 93 6.24 -9.96 7.50
C CYS A 93 5.95 -10.72 6.20
N VAL A 94 6.94 -11.45 5.67
CA VAL A 94 6.80 -12.21 4.44
C VAL A 94 7.29 -13.65 4.59
N THR A 95 6.67 -14.57 3.86
CA THR A 95 7.00 -16.00 3.86
C THR A 95 6.99 -16.55 2.44
N ARG A 96 7.57 -17.74 2.23
CA ARG A 96 7.56 -18.46 0.94
C ARG A 96 8.15 -17.65 -0.21
N CYS A 97 9.08 -16.76 0.09
CA CYS A 97 9.81 -15.97 -0.89
C CYS A 97 10.55 -16.88 -1.87
N THR A 98 10.10 -16.87 -3.12
CA THR A 98 10.65 -17.69 -4.21
C THR A 98 11.20 -16.77 -5.29
N CYS A 99 12.43 -17.04 -5.74
CA CYS A 99 12.99 -16.33 -6.88
C CYS A 99 12.17 -16.65 -8.13
N SER A 100 11.41 -15.67 -8.61
CA SER A 100 10.42 -15.84 -9.67
C SER A 100 11.09 -15.80 -11.05
N ASP A 101 10.75 -16.76 -11.90
CA ASP A 101 11.09 -16.76 -13.33
C ASP A 101 10.01 -16.10 -14.20
N ALA A 102 8.86 -15.78 -13.62
CA ALA A 102 7.74 -15.13 -14.31
C ALA A 102 7.95 -13.62 -14.55
N VAL A 103 9.00 -13.03 -14.00
CA VAL A 103 9.34 -11.61 -14.17
C VAL A 103 10.79 -11.48 -14.61
N THR A 104 11.04 -10.61 -15.60
CA THR A 104 12.39 -10.23 -16.01
C THR A 104 12.49 -8.71 -15.87
N PRO A 105 13.47 -8.19 -15.11
CA PRO A 105 14.47 -8.91 -14.34
C PRO A 105 13.90 -9.72 -13.15
N ARG A 106 14.55 -10.84 -12.80
CA ARG A 106 14.07 -11.74 -11.73
C ARG A 106 14.04 -11.05 -10.38
N ALA A 107 12.94 -11.25 -9.65
CA ALA A 107 12.70 -10.73 -8.31
C ALA A 107 12.09 -11.82 -7.40
N PHE A 108 12.21 -11.62 -6.08
CA PHE A 108 11.54 -12.50 -5.13
C PHE A 108 10.03 -12.24 -5.15
N LYS A 109 9.25 -13.31 -5.32
CA LYS A 109 7.81 -13.29 -5.05
C LYS A 109 7.57 -13.89 -3.69
N CYS A 110 7.12 -13.07 -2.76
CA CYS A 110 6.82 -13.45 -1.39
C CYS A 110 5.30 -13.47 -1.14
N LYS A 111 4.88 -14.21 -0.11
CA LYS A 111 3.53 -14.13 0.44
C LYS A 111 3.58 -13.27 1.70
N GLU A 112 2.75 -12.23 1.76
CA GLU A 112 2.57 -11.44 2.98
C GLU A 112 1.98 -12.29 4.12
N ILE A 113 2.46 -12.03 5.33
CA ILE A 113 1.96 -12.61 6.57
C ILE A 113 1.02 -11.58 7.20
N ASN A 114 -0.29 -11.89 7.22
CA ASN A 114 -1.25 -11.13 7.99
C ASN A 114 -1.25 -11.63 9.44
N CYS A 115 -1.09 -10.73 10.39
CA CYS A 115 -1.11 -11.08 11.81
C CYS A 115 -2.56 -11.27 12.31
N PRO A 116 -2.82 -12.13 13.31
CA PRO A 116 -4.20 -12.44 13.73
C PRO A 116 -5.05 -11.21 14.12
N HIS A 117 -4.47 -10.22 14.80
CA HIS A 117 -5.17 -8.96 15.14
C HIS A 117 -5.61 -8.17 13.90
N THR A 118 -4.88 -8.26 12.79
CA THR A 118 -5.23 -7.57 11.54
C THR A 118 -6.39 -8.23 10.79
N ASN A 119 -6.74 -9.48 11.14
CA ASN A 119 -7.88 -10.20 10.59
C ASN A 119 -9.15 -10.07 11.45
N GLY A 120 -9.11 -9.29 12.54
CA GLY A 120 -10.24 -9.16 13.49
C GLY A 120 -10.46 -10.39 14.36
N GLU A 121 -9.54 -11.35 14.36
CA GLU A 121 -9.63 -12.58 15.17
C GLU A 121 -9.37 -12.33 16.66
N VAL A 122 -8.69 -11.22 16.97
CA VAL A 122 -8.31 -10.82 18.34
C VAL A 122 -8.53 -9.32 18.49
N ASP A 123 -9.20 -8.91 19.58
CA ASP A 123 -9.39 -7.51 19.97
C ASP A 123 -8.10 -6.98 20.62
N PRO A 124 -7.33 -6.11 19.95
CA PRO A 124 -6.04 -5.63 20.48
C PRO A 124 -6.21 -4.67 21.67
N THR A 125 -7.42 -4.22 21.99
CA THR A 125 -7.68 -3.39 23.18
C THR A 125 -7.83 -4.22 24.46
N LYS A 126 -8.10 -5.51 24.32
CA LYS A 126 -8.32 -6.45 25.45
C LYS A 126 -7.22 -7.49 25.57
N CYS A 127 -6.34 -7.58 24.58
CA CYS A 127 -5.35 -8.63 24.48
C CYS A 127 -3.96 -8.05 24.23
N VAL A 128 -2.98 -8.57 24.97
CA VAL A 128 -1.57 -8.17 24.87
C VAL A 128 -0.82 -9.15 23.96
N GLY A 129 -0.32 -8.65 22.84
CA GLY A 129 0.49 -9.44 21.90
C GLY A 129 1.88 -9.75 22.46
N GLN A 130 2.25 -11.03 22.51
CA GLN A 130 3.53 -11.49 23.03
C GLN A 130 4.52 -11.71 21.88
N TYR A 131 5.42 -10.75 21.68
CA TYR A 131 6.39 -10.74 20.59
C TYR A 131 7.74 -11.35 20.99
N ASN A 132 8.37 -11.97 19.99
CA ASN A 132 9.76 -12.38 20.03
C ASN A 132 10.56 -11.71 18.91
N PHE A 133 11.87 -11.56 19.11
CA PHE A 133 12.75 -10.99 18.09
C PHE A 133 12.76 -11.85 16.83
N GLY A 134 12.87 -11.20 15.68
CA GLY A 134 12.87 -11.91 14.39
C GLY A 134 11.46 -12.36 13.96
N LYS A 135 10.40 -11.92 14.64
CA LYS A 135 9.00 -12.21 14.29
C LYS A 135 8.26 -10.93 13.99
N CYS A 136 7.61 -10.91 12.82
CA CYS A 136 6.68 -9.88 12.43
C CYS A 136 5.46 -9.87 13.37
N CYS A 137 4.79 -11.02 13.50
CA CYS A 137 3.58 -11.18 14.32
C CYS A 137 3.89 -11.62 15.76
N PRO A 138 2.97 -11.36 16.71
CA PRO A 138 3.09 -11.92 18.04
C PRO A 138 2.88 -13.44 17.96
N GLU A 139 3.60 -14.20 18.78
CA GLU A 139 3.47 -15.66 18.78
C GLU A 139 2.22 -16.14 19.50
N LYS A 140 1.72 -15.32 20.43
CA LYS A 140 0.46 -15.54 21.15
C LYS A 140 -0.12 -14.21 21.63
N TYR A 141 -1.37 -14.24 22.05
CA TYR A 141 -2.04 -13.14 22.74
C TYR A 141 -2.41 -13.59 24.15
N LEU A 142 -2.22 -12.72 25.12
CA LEU A 142 -2.76 -12.87 26.47
C LEU A 142 -3.99 -11.98 26.58
N CYS A 143 -5.15 -12.58 26.86
CA CYS A 143 -6.44 -11.88 26.89
C CYS A 143 -7.16 -11.98 28.25
N ASP A 144 -6.60 -12.74 29.19
CA ASP A 144 -7.15 -12.85 30.54
C ASP A 144 -6.69 -11.64 31.37
N GLU A 145 -7.65 -10.91 31.94
CA GLU A 145 -7.36 -9.67 32.68
C GLU A 145 -6.44 -9.92 33.88
N ALA A 146 -6.60 -11.04 34.60
CA ALA A 146 -5.78 -11.35 35.76
C ALA A 146 -4.33 -11.70 35.34
N GLU A 147 -4.15 -12.40 34.22
CA GLU A 147 -2.81 -12.66 33.66
C GLU A 147 -2.14 -11.36 33.17
N ILE A 148 -2.92 -10.43 32.60
CA ILE A 148 -2.41 -9.14 32.11
C ILE A 148 -1.96 -8.25 33.27
N GLU A 149 -2.69 -8.23 34.39
CA GLU A 149 -2.34 -7.44 35.59
C GLU A 149 -1.00 -7.87 36.22
N GLU A 150 -0.57 -9.12 36.01
CA GLU A 150 0.71 -9.63 36.51
C GLU A 150 1.92 -9.27 35.63
N LEU A 151 1.70 -8.73 34.42
CA LEU A 151 2.78 -8.40 33.48
C LEU A 151 3.64 -7.25 34.00
N ALA A 152 4.96 -7.37 33.81
CA ALA A 152 5.86 -6.24 34.09
C ALA A 152 5.58 -5.08 33.12
N GLN A 153 5.87 -3.85 33.56
CA GLN A 153 5.64 -2.64 32.76
C GLN A 153 6.96 -1.96 32.39
N CYS A 154 7.03 -1.47 31.16
CA CYS A 154 8.10 -0.61 30.67
C CYS A 154 7.53 0.78 30.42
N LYS A 155 8.18 1.82 30.95
CA LYS A 155 7.79 3.21 30.69
C LYS A 155 8.76 3.86 29.72
N TYR A 156 8.29 4.29 28.56
CA TYR A 156 9.08 4.97 27.54
C TYR A 156 8.32 6.19 27.02
N ASP A 157 8.97 7.36 27.05
CA ASP A 157 8.43 8.66 26.60
C ASP A 157 7.04 9.07 27.14
N GLY A 158 6.70 8.61 28.34
CA GLY A 158 5.39 8.89 28.95
C GLY A 158 4.39 7.75 28.82
N GLU A 159 4.56 6.90 27.80
CA GLU A 159 3.74 5.73 27.52
C GLU A 159 4.16 4.50 28.35
N ILE A 160 3.20 3.63 28.62
CA ILE A 160 3.37 2.38 29.36
C ILE A 160 3.15 1.21 28.40
N TYR A 161 4.13 0.31 28.35
CA TYR A 161 4.07 -0.93 27.59
C TYR A 161 4.13 -2.12 28.54
N LEU A 162 3.35 -3.16 28.26
CA LEU A 162 3.30 -4.39 29.03
C LEU A 162 4.33 -5.40 28.52
N GLU A 163 4.79 -6.26 29.41
CA GLU A 163 5.79 -7.28 29.10
C GLU A 163 5.34 -8.15 27.91
N GLY A 164 6.23 -8.25 26.91
CA GLY A 164 5.97 -8.95 25.66
C GLY A 164 5.51 -8.04 24.50
N GLU A 165 5.03 -6.83 24.79
CA GLU A 165 4.59 -5.90 23.74
C GLU A 165 5.76 -5.37 22.93
N LYS A 166 5.51 -5.19 21.62
CA LYS A 166 6.43 -4.51 20.69
C LYS A 166 6.03 -3.04 20.58
N PHE A 167 7.00 -2.14 20.64
CA PHE A 167 6.79 -0.71 20.47
C PHE A 167 7.90 -0.08 19.63
N TYR A 168 7.63 1.12 19.11
CA TYR A 168 8.51 1.86 18.19
C TYR A 168 8.87 3.21 18.83
N PRO A 169 10.12 3.42 19.25
CA PRO A 169 10.56 4.68 19.83
C PRO A 169 10.44 5.86 18.85
N GLU A 170 9.76 6.95 19.24
CA GLU A 170 9.61 8.14 18.39
C GLU A 170 10.93 8.88 18.14
N LYS A 171 11.87 8.83 19.10
CA LYS A 171 13.19 9.47 19.00
C LYS A 171 14.15 8.65 18.15
N GLU A 172 14.18 7.34 18.38
CA GLU A 172 14.95 6.38 17.60
C GLU A 172 14.06 5.65 16.58
N LYS A 173 13.47 6.41 15.65
CA LYS A 173 12.47 5.96 14.65
C LYS A 173 12.82 4.68 13.90
N CYS A 174 14.11 4.38 13.75
CA CYS A 174 14.63 3.16 13.10
C CYS A 174 14.79 1.94 14.02
N TRP A 175 14.27 2.00 15.23
CA TRP A 175 14.34 0.91 16.19
C TRP A 175 12.95 0.40 16.53
N SER A 176 12.88 -0.89 16.82
CA SER A 176 11.73 -1.53 17.45
C SER A 176 12.21 -2.22 18.72
N CYS A 177 11.42 -2.15 19.77
CA CYS A 177 11.77 -2.71 21.06
C CYS A 177 10.65 -3.63 21.53
N ILE A 178 11.01 -4.61 22.35
CA ILE A 178 10.06 -5.48 23.03
C ILE A 178 10.18 -5.21 24.52
N CYS A 179 9.07 -4.84 25.18
CA CYS A 179 9.06 -4.66 26.62
C CYS A 179 9.38 -5.99 27.31
N ARG A 180 10.37 -5.99 28.20
CA ARG A 180 10.80 -7.15 28.99
C ARG A 180 11.04 -6.71 30.42
N LYS A 181 10.94 -7.64 31.37
CA LYS A 181 11.28 -7.38 32.76
C LYS A 181 12.69 -6.78 32.90
N LYS A 182 12.79 -5.69 33.67
CA LYS A 182 14.03 -4.90 33.88
C LYS A 182 14.59 -4.25 32.59
N PHE A 183 13.77 -4.00 31.60
CA PHE A 183 14.18 -3.24 30.43
C PHE A 183 14.52 -1.80 30.82
N ASP A 184 15.76 -1.41 30.56
CA ASP A 184 16.22 -0.03 30.70
C ASP A 184 15.79 0.77 29.45
N THR A 185 14.72 1.53 29.60
CA THR A 185 14.13 2.35 28.54
C THR A 185 14.94 3.61 28.23
N THR A 186 15.97 3.92 29.04
CA THR A 186 16.83 5.11 28.83
C THR A 186 17.89 4.90 27.74
N LYS A 187 18.09 3.66 27.32
CA LYS A 187 19.05 3.29 26.29
C LYS A 187 18.40 2.37 25.27
N ILE A 188 18.04 2.90 24.11
CA ILE A 188 17.49 2.13 22.99
C ILE A 188 18.63 1.49 22.17
N ILE A 189 19.59 2.31 21.73
CA ILE A 189 20.70 1.86 20.89
C ILE A 189 21.62 0.90 21.67
N GLY A 190 21.83 -0.28 21.10
CA GLY A 190 22.64 -1.34 21.70
C GLY A 190 21.95 -2.07 22.86
N ASN A 191 20.66 -1.81 23.08
CA ASN A 191 19.87 -2.57 24.04
C ASN A 191 19.57 -3.98 23.50
N PRO A 192 19.78 -5.05 24.29
CA PRO A 192 19.44 -6.39 23.84
C PRO A 192 17.96 -6.57 23.49
N ASN A 193 17.07 -5.75 24.07
CA ASN A 193 15.63 -5.78 23.84
C ASN A 193 15.16 -4.88 22.69
N CYS A 194 16.07 -4.24 21.98
CA CYS A 194 15.77 -3.43 20.81
C CYS A 194 16.52 -3.96 19.58
N ARG A 195 15.90 -3.82 18.42
CA ARG A 195 16.48 -4.18 17.13
C ARG A 195 16.19 -3.08 16.14
N GLU A 196 17.15 -2.86 15.26
CA GLU A 196 16.91 -1.99 14.12
C GLU A 196 15.81 -2.60 13.24
N ILE A 197 14.93 -1.75 12.73
CA ILE A 197 13.85 -2.13 11.82
C ILE A 197 14.48 -2.58 10.49
N ASP A 198 13.96 -3.66 9.91
CA ASP A 198 14.27 -4.08 8.55
C ASP A 198 13.07 -3.73 7.66
N CYS A 199 13.29 -2.85 6.68
CA CYS A 199 12.28 -2.33 5.77
C CYS A 199 11.97 -3.28 4.61
N GLY A 200 12.70 -4.38 4.47
CA GLY A 200 12.47 -5.40 3.45
C GLY A 200 12.69 -4.90 2.02
N ILE A 201 13.54 -3.88 1.82
CA ILE A 201 13.65 -3.17 0.53
C ILE A 201 14.02 -4.10 -0.63
N GLU A 202 14.98 -5.02 -0.43
CA GLU A 202 15.40 -5.97 -1.47
C GLU A 202 14.35 -7.05 -1.79
N LEU A 203 13.35 -7.26 -0.92
CA LEU A 203 12.26 -8.22 -1.17
C LEU A 203 11.01 -7.58 -1.75
N ARG A 204 10.64 -6.40 -1.23
CA ARG A 204 9.39 -5.72 -1.57
C ARG A 204 9.53 -4.81 -2.77
N TYR A 205 10.68 -4.14 -2.90
CA TYR A 205 10.83 -2.99 -3.80
C TYR A 205 11.95 -3.14 -4.83
N PHE A 206 12.33 -4.39 -5.11
CA PHE A 206 13.43 -4.68 -6.02
C PHE A 206 13.11 -4.31 -7.48
N SER A 207 11.85 -4.38 -7.87
CA SER A 207 11.38 -4.02 -9.21
C SER A 207 11.55 -2.52 -9.45
N GLU A 208 11.13 -1.72 -8.49
CA GLU A 208 11.15 -0.26 -8.44
C GLU A 208 12.60 0.22 -8.53
N LEU A 209 13.49 -0.36 -7.71
CA LEU A 209 14.92 -0.08 -7.74
C LEU A 209 15.53 -0.30 -9.13
N ARG A 210 15.16 -1.37 -9.83
CA ARG A 210 15.66 -1.66 -11.18
C ARG A 210 15.08 -0.74 -12.26
N ARG A 211 13.85 -0.25 -12.07
CA ARG A 211 13.23 0.77 -12.94
C ARG A 211 13.82 2.17 -12.71
N GLY A 212 14.77 2.31 -11.79
CA GLY A 212 15.38 3.58 -11.45
C GLY A 212 14.46 4.49 -10.63
N CYS A 213 13.47 3.91 -9.94
CA CYS A 213 12.64 4.61 -8.98
C CYS A 213 13.46 4.99 -7.74
N ILE A 214 12.97 5.99 -7.00
CA ILE A 214 13.64 6.54 -5.81
C ILE A 214 12.70 6.47 -4.61
N PRO A 215 13.23 6.19 -3.40
CA PRO A 215 12.40 6.00 -2.22
C PRO A 215 11.74 7.30 -1.75
N ILE A 216 10.50 7.19 -1.29
CA ILE A 216 9.71 8.25 -0.66
C ILE A 216 9.66 7.98 0.85
N TYR A 217 10.03 9.00 1.63
CA TYR A 217 10.04 8.97 3.09
C TYR A 217 9.07 10.00 3.68
N TYR A 218 8.55 9.67 4.86
CA TYR A 218 7.95 10.64 5.78
C TYR A 218 9.00 11.03 6.83
N GLU A 219 8.89 12.24 7.38
CA GLU A 219 9.85 12.75 8.36
C GLU A 219 9.87 11.91 9.66
N ASP A 220 8.76 11.30 10.01
CA ASP A 220 8.56 10.51 11.22
C ASP A 220 8.80 9.00 11.05
N ARG A 221 9.12 8.52 9.83
CA ARG A 221 9.24 7.08 9.54
C ARG A 221 10.66 6.68 9.15
N CYS A 222 11.09 5.53 9.66
CA CYS A 222 12.40 4.95 9.30
C CYS A 222 12.45 4.40 7.88
N CYS A 223 11.39 3.72 7.49
CA CYS A 223 11.33 2.99 6.23
C CYS A 223 10.70 3.86 5.15
N PRO A 224 11.16 3.71 3.89
CA PRO A 224 10.44 4.30 2.78
C PRO A 224 9.05 3.68 2.73
N THR A 225 8.07 4.51 2.47
CA THR A 225 6.65 4.12 2.44
C THR A 225 6.17 3.85 1.03
N ASP A 226 6.85 4.44 0.05
CA ASP A 226 6.54 4.29 -1.35
C ASP A 226 7.77 4.64 -2.22
N TRP A 227 7.64 4.56 -3.54
CA TRP A 227 8.69 4.79 -4.52
C TRP A 227 8.21 5.68 -5.66
N LYS A 228 8.87 6.82 -5.86
CA LYS A 228 8.63 7.66 -7.03
C LYS A 228 9.34 7.02 -8.21
N CYS A 229 8.57 6.62 -9.22
CA CYS A 229 9.10 6.06 -10.47
C CYS A 229 9.14 7.11 -11.59
N PRO A 230 10.07 6.99 -12.57
CA PRO A 230 10.22 7.95 -13.67
C PRO A 230 8.96 8.10 -14.53
N GLU A 231 8.52 9.33 -14.70
CA GLU A 231 7.43 9.75 -15.58
C GLU A 231 7.94 10.69 -16.68
N PRO A 232 7.29 10.75 -17.86
CA PRO A 232 7.73 11.61 -18.96
C PRO A 232 7.75 13.11 -18.62
N THR A 233 6.95 13.54 -17.65
CA THR A 233 6.82 14.95 -17.23
C THR A 233 7.85 15.37 -16.19
N ASP A 234 8.62 14.43 -15.64
CA ASP A 234 9.63 14.72 -14.63
C ASP A 234 10.82 15.49 -15.23
N THR A 235 11.21 16.58 -14.57
CA THR A 235 12.32 17.43 -15.01
C THR A 235 13.28 17.75 -13.89
N ILE A 236 14.54 18.08 -14.23
CA ILE A 236 15.55 18.47 -13.23
C ILE A 236 15.55 19.99 -13.07
N GLN A 237 15.27 20.48 -11.86
CA GLN A 237 15.63 21.82 -11.47
C GLN A 237 17.08 21.85 -11.00
N ARG A 238 17.94 22.47 -11.81
CA ARG A 238 19.37 22.60 -11.50
C ARG A 238 19.57 23.59 -10.37
N ASN A 239 20.17 23.15 -9.28
CA ASN A 239 20.60 24.03 -8.21
C ASN A 239 22.07 24.43 -8.44
N GLY A 240 22.36 25.72 -8.32
CA GLY A 240 23.57 26.35 -8.86
C GLY A 240 24.91 26.04 -8.18
N PHE A 241 25.14 24.83 -7.65
CA PHE A 241 26.41 24.46 -7.02
C PHE A 241 27.23 23.47 -7.87
N PRO A 242 28.09 23.95 -8.79
CA PRO A 242 29.10 23.13 -9.42
C PRO A 242 30.40 23.25 -8.62
N LYS A 243 30.73 22.25 -7.80
CA LYS A 243 32.12 21.96 -7.42
C LYS A 243 32.14 20.66 -6.62
N PHE A 244 32.39 19.54 -7.31
CA PHE A 244 33.50 18.63 -7.05
C PHE A 244 33.57 17.68 -8.27
N GLY A 245 34.76 17.58 -8.86
CA GLY A 245 34.99 16.82 -10.09
C GLY A 245 34.85 15.31 -9.88
N GLN A 246 34.27 14.66 -10.88
CA GLN A 246 34.11 13.21 -11.11
C GLN A 246 32.88 12.52 -10.46
N LYS A 247 31.95 12.09 -11.32
CA LYS A 247 30.98 10.97 -11.18
C LYS A 247 30.13 10.87 -9.89
N ASN A 248 29.82 11.97 -9.21
CA ASN A 248 28.89 11.97 -8.07
C ASN A 248 27.51 12.49 -8.51
N TYR A 249 26.66 11.60 -9.02
CA TYR A 249 25.30 11.90 -9.46
C TYR A 249 24.33 10.90 -8.85
N CYS A 250 23.14 11.36 -8.48
CA CYS A 250 22.02 10.48 -8.24
C CYS A 250 21.37 10.09 -9.57
N ARG A 251 20.86 8.86 -9.65
CA ARG A 251 20.09 8.37 -10.79
C ARG A 251 18.62 8.33 -10.44
N TYR A 252 17.80 8.66 -11.43
CA TYR A 252 16.35 8.54 -11.40
C TYR A 252 15.89 8.23 -12.83
N GLY A 253 15.56 6.96 -13.11
CA GLY A 253 15.49 6.45 -14.47
C GLY A 253 16.75 6.79 -15.27
N ASP A 254 16.57 7.46 -16.39
CA ASP A 254 17.67 7.96 -17.25
C ASP A 254 18.24 9.32 -16.80
N LEU A 255 17.56 10.01 -15.87
CA LEU A 255 17.97 11.32 -15.38
C LEU A 255 19.18 11.21 -14.44
N LYS A 256 20.12 12.16 -14.60
CA LYS A 256 21.32 12.30 -13.78
C LYS A 256 21.31 13.63 -13.03
N LEU A 257 20.97 13.54 -11.75
CA LEU A 257 20.89 14.67 -10.83
C LEU A 257 22.26 14.90 -10.20
N LYS A 258 22.73 16.14 -10.21
CA LYS A 258 23.90 16.54 -9.41
C LYS A 258 23.47 16.65 -7.96
N LEU A 259 24.45 16.56 -7.06
CA LEU A 259 24.23 16.82 -5.64
C LEU A 259 23.47 18.15 -5.44
N GLY A 260 22.35 18.10 -4.71
CA GLY A 260 21.46 19.24 -4.44
C GLY A 260 20.51 19.63 -5.57
N ASP A 261 20.57 19.00 -6.75
CA ASP A 261 19.54 19.15 -7.77
C ASP A 261 18.21 18.60 -7.24
N ILE A 262 17.12 19.28 -7.62
CA ILE A 262 15.76 18.93 -7.24
C ILE A 262 15.08 18.30 -8.46
N LEU A 263 14.39 17.18 -8.26
CA LEU A 263 13.49 16.61 -9.26
C LEU A 263 12.14 17.32 -9.14
N LYS A 264 11.70 17.95 -10.22
CA LYS A 264 10.35 18.49 -10.35
C LYS A 264 9.43 17.39 -10.85
N THR A 265 8.44 17.08 -10.04
CA THR A 265 7.38 16.10 -10.30
C THR A 265 6.04 16.81 -10.41
N GLU A 266 5.01 16.15 -10.93
CA GLU A 266 3.64 16.67 -10.92
C GLU A 266 3.07 16.76 -9.50
N ASP A 267 3.46 15.81 -8.64
CA ASP A 267 3.15 15.85 -7.22
C ASP A 267 3.91 17.02 -6.55
N LYS A 268 3.16 18.07 -6.20
CA LYS A 268 3.68 19.27 -5.53
C LYS A 268 4.06 19.03 -4.06
N CYS A 269 3.56 17.95 -3.45
CA CYS A 269 3.83 17.59 -2.07
C CYS A 269 5.07 16.74 -1.92
N LEU A 270 5.63 16.28 -3.04
CA LEU A 270 6.83 15.49 -3.06
C LEU A 270 8.06 16.36 -3.31
N LYS A 271 8.94 16.46 -2.31
CA LYS A 271 10.23 17.15 -2.43
C LYS A 271 11.34 16.14 -2.68
N CYS A 272 11.67 15.94 -3.94
CA CYS A 272 12.70 15.01 -4.37
C CYS A 272 14.05 15.71 -4.60
N VAL A 273 15.11 15.24 -3.95
CA VAL A 273 16.44 15.84 -4.03
C VAL A 273 17.53 14.77 -4.18
N CYS A 274 18.57 15.11 -4.93
CA CYS A 274 19.82 14.36 -4.86
C CYS A 274 20.65 14.78 -3.65
N GLY A 275 20.27 14.30 -2.46
CA GLY A 275 20.97 14.59 -1.20
C GLY A 275 22.30 13.83 -1.05
N ILE A 276 22.29 12.52 -1.32
CA ILE A 276 23.49 11.66 -1.27
C ILE A 276 23.43 10.66 -2.44
N PRO A 277 24.39 10.65 -3.38
CA PRO A 277 24.46 9.67 -4.47
C PRO A 277 24.71 8.22 -4.00
N PRO A 278 24.33 7.20 -4.78
CA PRO A 278 23.86 7.23 -6.18
C PRO A 278 22.33 7.24 -6.41
N ILE A 279 21.50 7.16 -5.39
CA ILE A 279 20.03 7.17 -5.45
C ILE A 279 19.54 8.51 -4.89
N ALA A 280 18.62 9.18 -5.59
CA ALA A 280 17.93 10.34 -5.01
C ALA A 280 16.89 9.84 -3.99
N HIS A 281 16.28 10.73 -3.22
CA HIS A 281 15.14 10.35 -2.40
C HIS A 281 14.14 11.50 -2.40
N CYS A 282 12.94 11.21 -1.94
CA CYS A 282 11.90 12.20 -1.75
C CYS A 282 11.43 12.21 -0.31
N MET A 283 11.10 13.41 0.17
CA MET A 283 10.38 13.61 1.42
C MET A 283 8.98 14.12 1.08
N ILE A 284 7.96 13.54 1.71
CA ILE A 284 6.61 14.09 1.67
C ILE A 284 6.58 15.31 2.59
N ASP A 285 6.11 16.43 2.05
CA ASP A 285 5.86 17.64 2.82
C ASP A 285 4.45 17.55 3.43
N GLU A 286 4.35 17.19 4.72
CA GLU A 286 3.06 17.00 5.41
C GLU A 286 2.25 18.30 5.53
N ASP A 287 2.91 19.46 5.43
CA ASP A 287 2.30 20.78 5.38
C ASP A 287 1.93 21.21 3.95
N CYS A 288 2.13 20.35 2.95
CA CYS A 288 1.79 20.65 1.56
C CYS A 288 0.27 20.81 1.40
N VAL A 289 -0.13 22.05 1.15
CA VAL A 289 -1.45 22.38 0.64
C VAL A 289 -1.32 22.52 -0.86
N VAL A 290 -1.86 21.55 -1.62
CA VAL A 290 -2.01 21.70 -3.07
C VAL A 290 -3.08 22.77 -3.29
N GLU A 291 -2.67 24.02 -3.52
CA GLU A 291 -3.62 25.01 -4.04
C GLU A 291 -4.09 24.52 -5.43
N GLU A 292 -5.40 24.31 -5.55
CA GLU A 292 -6.05 23.81 -6.76
C GLU A 292 -5.83 24.81 -7.90
N ASP A 293 -4.97 24.45 -8.86
CA ASP A 293 -4.85 25.19 -10.11
C ASP A 293 -6.13 24.97 -10.91
N SER A 294 -7.05 25.94 -10.81
CA SER A 294 -8.13 26.17 -11.76
C SER A 294 -7.56 26.36 -13.19
N HIS A 295 -7.41 25.25 -13.91
CA HIS A 295 -7.08 25.29 -15.33
C HIS A 295 -8.36 25.50 -16.15
N PRO A 296 -8.41 26.51 -17.03
CA PRO A 296 -9.45 26.63 -18.03
C PRO A 296 -9.30 25.50 -19.06
N ASN A 297 -10.39 24.78 -19.26
CA ASN A 297 -10.54 23.54 -19.99
C ASN A 297 -10.39 23.69 -21.51
N THR A 298 -9.58 22.83 -22.15
CA THR A 298 -9.84 22.40 -23.54
C THR A 298 -9.78 20.88 -23.72
N ASP A 299 -9.62 20.10 -22.64
CA ASP A 299 -9.76 18.65 -22.63
C ASP A 299 -10.18 18.19 -21.21
N CYS A 300 -11.45 17.80 -21.04
CA CYS A 300 -12.03 17.44 -19.75
C CYS A 300 -11.85 15.93 -19.54
N ASP A 301 -11.06 15.56 -18.54
CA ASP A 301 -10.88 14.17 -18.14
C ASP A 301 -11.56 13.93 -16.79
N GLU A 302 -12.79 13.40 -16.83
CA GLU A 302 -13.59 13.09 -15.64
C GLU A 302 -12.92 12.06 -14.72
N THR A 303 -11.95 11.28 -15.22
CA THR A 303 -11.22 10.28 -14.40
C THR A 303 -10.28 10.92 -13.38
N LYS A 304 -9.96 12.22 -13.55
CA LYS A 304 -9.09 12.98 -12.65
C LYS A 304 -9.83 13.69 -11.51
N CYS A 305 -11.14 13.49 -11.41
CA CYS A 305 -11.93 14.10 -10.37
C CYS A 305 -11.65 13.48 -9.00
N VAL A 306 -11.48 14.34 -7.98
CA VAL A 306 -11.17 13.92 -6.62
C VAL A 306 -12.35 13.13 -6.02
N GLY A 307 -12.04 12.00 -5.39
CA GLY A 307 -13.01 11.18 -4.68
C GLY A 307 -13.65 10.05 -5.49
N HIS A 308 -14.29 9.13 -4.79
CA HIS A 308 -14.88 7.90 -5.33
C HIS A 308 -16.27 8.14 -5.92
N GLN A 309 -16.33 8.47 -7.20
CA GLN A 309 -17.59 8.76 -7.91
C GLN A 309 -18.45 7.52 -8.18
N LYS A 310 -17.86 6.33 -8.09
CA LYS A 310 -18.52 5.06 -8.39
C LYS A 310 -19.76 4.81 -7.53
N LEU A 311 -19.68 5.18 -6.24
CA LEU A 311 -20.82 5.09 -5.32
C LEU A 311 -22.04 5.83 -5.89
N TYR A 312 -21.86 7.09 -6.25
CA TYR A 312 -22.93 7.97 -6.73
C TYR A 312 -23.60 7.41 -7.97
N LYS A 313 -22.80 6.91 -8.91
CA LYS A 313 -23.30 6.31 -10.15
C LYS A 313 -24.15 5.06 -9.87
N GLU A 314 -23.67 4.16 -9.02
CA GLU A 314 -24.39 2.91 -8.73
C GLU A 314 -25.69 3.11 -7.96
N ILE A 315 -25.74 4.13 -7.10
CA ILE A 315 -26.95 4.41 -6.32
C ILE A 315 -27.93 5.34 -7.05
N GLY A 316 -27.60 5.75 -8.29
CA GLY A 316 -28.49 6.52 -9.18
C GLY A 316 -28.45 8.03 -8.94
N CYS A 317 -27.39 8.57 -8.36
CA CYS A 317 -27.22 10.01 -8.23
C CYS A 317 -26.80 10.66 -9.55
N THR A 318 -27.22 11.90 -9.74
CA THR A 318 -26.86 12.72 -10.91
C THR A 318 -25.80 13.74 -10.50
N PRO A 319 -24.66 13.85 -11.23
CA PRO A 319 -23.65 14.87 -10.95
C PRO A 319 -24.19 16.27 -11.26
N VAL A 320 -23.79 17.25 -10.45
CA VAL A 320 -23.98 18.67 -10.75
C VAL A 320 -22.62 19.30 -11.00
N ILE A 321 -22.41 19.76 -12.23
CA ILE A 321 -21.16 20.38 -12.69
C ILE A 321 -21.42 21.87 -12.86
N GLU A 322 -20.61 22.71 -12.23
CA GLU A 322 -20.71 24.17 -12.36
C GLU A 322 -20.05 24.66 -13.64
N GLU A 323 -20.50 25.81 -14.14
CA GLU A 323 -20.03 26.37 -15.40
C GLU A 323 -18.51 26.64 -15.35
N GLY A 324 -17.77 26.02 -16.28
CA GLY A 324 -16.31 26.12 -16.35
C GLY A 324 -15.56 25.09 -15.49
N GLN A 325 -16.24 24.25 -14.71
CA GLN A 325 -15.63 23.14 -13.99
C GLN A 325 -15.70 21.84 -14.81
N CYS A 326 -14.70 20.96 -14.63
CA CYS A 326 -14.71 19.62 -15.21
C CYS A 326 -15.32 18.58 -14.25
N CYS A 327 -15.14 18.77 -12.94
CA CYS A 327 -15.59 17.82 -11.94
C CYS A 327 -16.92 18.23 -11.29
N PRO A 328 -17.76 17.25 -10.87
CA PRO A 328 -19.00 17.56 -10.15
C PRO A 328 -18.72 18.24 -8.82
N SER A 329 -19.37 19.39 -8.59
CA SER A 329 -19.29 20.10 -7.30
C SER A 329 -20.13 19.42 -6.22
N ARG A 330 -21.15 18.65 -6.63
CA ARG A 330 -21.99 17.81 -5.77
C ARG A 330 -22.76 16.78 -6.60
N TYR A 331 -23.49 15.91 -5.91
CA TYR A 331 -24.43 14.97 -6.48
C TYR A 331 -25.85 15.17 -5.96
N GLU A 332 -26.83 14.97 -6.84
CA GLU A 332 -28.24 14.92 -6.51
C GLU A 332 -28.68 13.45 -6.50
N CYS A 333 -28.89 12.92 -5.30
CA CYS A 333 -29.19 11.51 -5.08
C CYS A 333 -30.68 11.25 -4.86
N PRO A 334 -31.19 10.05 -5.25
CA PRO A 334 -32.49 9.58 -4.81
C PRO A 334 -32.59 9.58 -3.28
N ASP A 335 -33.81 9.75 -2.75
CA ASP A 335 -34.02 9.74 -1.30
C ASP A 335 -33.93 8.32 -0.74
N LEU A 336 -32.70 7.92 -0.41
CA LEU A 336 -32.41 6.58 0.12
C LEU A 336 -33.04 6.34 1.49
N LYS A 337 -33.20 7.39 2.31
CA LYS A 337 -33.71 7.30 3.69
C LYS A 337 -35.22 7.02 3.72
N ASN A 338 -35.96 7.52 2.73
CA ASN A 338 -37.41 7.39 2.63
C ASN A 338 -37.90 6.31 1.64
N LEU A 339 -37.02 5.39 1.24
CA LEU A 339 -37.45 4.20 0.50
C LEU A 339 -38.44 3.37 1.32
N ASP A 340 -39.37 2.70 0.64
CA ASP A 340 -40.30 1.76 1.27
C ASP A 340 -39.51 0.62 1.94
N ASN A 341 -39.47 0.63 3.27
CA ASN A 341 -38.71 -0.32 4.07
C ASN A 341 -39.30 -1.74 4.04
N THR A 342 -40.49 -1.93 3.45
CA THR A 342 -41.15 -3.24 3.31
C THR A 342 -40.84 -3.93 1.97
N LYS A 343 -40.16 -3.24 1.06
CA LYS A 343 -39.81 -3.72 -0.28
C LYS A 343 -38.33 -3.56 -0.56
N CYS A 344 -37.80 -4.37 -1.48
CA CYS A 344 -36.41 -4.25 -1.91
C CYS A 344 -36.31 -3.32 -3.13
N HIS A 345 -35.22 -2.57 -3.22
CA HIS A 345 -34.97 -1.60 -4.30
C HIS A 345 -33.65 -1.93 -4.98
N TYR A 346 -33.66 -2.09 -6.30
CA TYR A 346 -32.44 -2.37 -7.08
C TYR A 346 -32.60 -1.88 -8.52
N LYS A 347 -31.59 -1.15 -9.03
CA LYS A 347 -31.57 -0.58 -10.39
C LYS A 347 -32.85 0.18 -10.77
N ASN A 348 -33.34 1.01 -9.83
CA ASN A 348 -34.58 1.81 -9.94
C ASN A 348 -35.89 1.01 -9.99
N GLU A 349 -35.84 -0.30 -9.77
CA GLU A 349 -37.02 -1.17 -9.68
C GLU A 349 -37.34 -1.52 -8.22
N ILE A 350 -38.63 -1.75 -7.96
CA ILE A 350 -39.16 -2.11 -6.64
C ILE A 350 -39.63 -3.57 -6.67
N TYR A 351 -39.19 -4.35 -5.70
CA TYR A 351 -39.44 -5.78 -5.63
C TYR A 351 -40.24 -6.12 -4.37
N ASP A 352 -41.33 -6.85 -4.56
CA ASP A 352 -42.11 -7.38 -3.45
C ASP A 352 -41.33 -8.46 -2.69
N PRO A 353 -41.66 -8.70 -1.41
CA PRO A 353 -40.97 -9.74 -0.65
C PRO A 353 -41.09 -11.12 -1.31
N ARG A 354 -40.01 -11.89 -1.20
CA ARG A 354 -39.76 -13.18 -1.89
C ARG A 354 -39.58 -13.09 -3.40
N ALA A 355 -39.64 -11.91 -4.02
CA ALA A 355 -39.31 -11.77 -5.44
C ALA A 355 -37.83 -12.13 -5.68
N GLU A 356 -37.58 -12.91 -6.73
CA GLU A 356 -36.24 -13.33 -7.14
C GLU A 356 -35.69 -12.41 -8.23
N LEU A 357 -34.40 -12.13 -8.18
CA LEU A 357 -33.71 -11.43 -9.28
C LEU A 357 -33.34 -12.43 -10.38
N PRO A 358 -33.45 -12.01 -11.66
CA PRO A 358 -33.06 -12.87 -12.77
C PRO A 358 -31.53 -13.09 -12.80
N SER A 359 -31.11 -14.27 -13.24
CA SER A 359 -29.70 -14.71 -13.18
C SER A 359 -28.75 -13.83 -13.99
N ASN A 360 -29.23 -13.18 -15.05
CA ASN A 360 -28.42 -12.24 -15.84
C ASN A 360 -28.07 -10.95 -15.06
N MET A 361 -28.79 -10.64 -13.99
CA MET A 361 -28.47 -9.53 -13.08
C MET A 361 -27.57 -9.96 -11.93
N THR A 362 -27.67 -11.21 -11.48
CA THR A 362 -26.94 -11.71 -10.30
C THR A 362 -25.61 -12.39 -10.64
N ASN A 363 -25.54 -13.11 -11.77
CA ASN A 363 -24.34 -13.84 -12.19
C ASN A 363 -23.12 -12.92 -12.41
N PRO A 364 -23.22 -11.74 -13.07
CA PRO A 364 -22.07 -10.83 -13.20
C PRO A 364 -21.52 -10.35 -11.85
N LEU A 365 -22.38 -10.31 -10.83
CA LEU A 365 -22.04 -9.93 -9.45
C LEU A 365 -21.62 -11.12 -8.58
N CYS A 366 -21.37 -12.28 -9.17
CA CYS A 366 -21.04 -13.51 -8.45
C CYS A 366 -22.08 -13.89 -7.40
N ALA A 367 -23.36 -13.69 -7.71
CA ALA A 367 -24.49 -14.13 -6.90
C ALA A 367 -25.28 -15.21 -7.64
N ALA A 368 -25.33 -16.42 -7.07
CA ALA A 368 -26.02 -17.57 -7.65
C ALA A 368 -27.53 -17.35 -7.72
N ALA A 369 -28.09 -16.77 -6.67
CA ALA A 369 -29.48 -16.36 -6.58
C ALA A 369 -29.59 -15.23 -5.57
N CYS A 370 -30.51 -14.31 -5.81
CA CYS A 370 -30.89 -13.27 -4.86
C CYS A 370 -32.41 -13.21 -4.77
N TYR A 371 -32.92 -13.09 -3.55
CA TYR A 371 -34.34 -12.85 -3.32
C TYR A 371 -34.56 -11.70 -2.36
N CYS A 372 -35.68 -11.00 -2.51
CA CYS A 372 -36.07 -9.93 -1.61
C CYS A 372 -36.53 -10.53 -0.27
N ARG A 373 -35.76 -10.27 0.79
CA ARG A 373 -36.12 -10.71 2.15
C ARG A 373 -37.13 -9.74 2.76
N GLU A 374 -38.14 -10.30 3.43
CA GLU A 374 -39.13 -9.53 4.18
C GLU A 374 -38.47 -8.68 5.28
N SER A 375 -39.03 -7.50 5.53
CA SER A 375 -38.68 -6.70 6.70
C SER A 375 -39.11 -7.40 7.99
N SER A 376 -38.37 -7.18 9.07
CA SER A 376 -38.70 -7.61 10.43
C SER A 376 -38.63 -6.44 11.40
N ASP A 377 -39.00 -6.64 12.67
CA ASP A 377 -39.07 -5.57 13.69
C ASP A 377 -37.79 -4.72 13.81
N ASN A 378 -36.62 -5.30 13.49
CA ASN A 378 -35.33 -4.62 13.58
C ASN A 378 -34.59 -4.48 12.24
N GLU A 379 -35.16 -4.96 11.13
CA GLU A 379 -34.45 -5.00 9.85
C GLU A 379 -35.34 -4.64 8.66
N LYS A 380 -34.82 -3.79 7.78
CA LYS A 380 -35.50 -3.39 6.54
C LYS A 380 -35.46 -4.51 5.50
N ALA A 381 -36.44 -4.51 4.60
CA ALA A 381 -36.43 -5.40 3.44
C ALA A 381 -35.16 -5.16 2.61
N SER A 382 -34.48 -6.24 2.27
CA SER A 382 -33.15 -6.22 1.64
C SER A 382 -32.93 -7.49 0.82
N PHE A 383 -32.10 -7.42 -0.20
CA PHE A 383 -31.74 -8.60 -0.96
C PHE A 383 -30.84 -9.52 -0.14
N ASN A 384 -31.23 -10.79 -0.05
CA ASN A 384 -30.35 -11.85 0.42
C ASN A 384 -29.83 -12.62 -0.79
N CYS A 385 -28.52 -12.69 -0.94
CA CYS A 385 -27.85 -13.31 -2.08
C CYS A 385 -26.93 -14.44 -1.65
N ALA A 386 -26.98 -15.56 -2.36
CA ALA A 386 -26.00 -16.63 -2.23
C ALA A 386 -24.78 -16.31 -3.10
N ASN A 387 -23.62 -16.08 -2.48
CA ASN A 387 -22.39 -15.78 -3.20
C ASN A 387 -21.82 -17.03 -3.87
N ILE A 388 -21.30 -16.87 -5.09
CA ILE A 388 -20.51 -17.88 -5.79
C ILE A 388 -19.05 -17.65 -5.45
N GLU A 389 -18.38 -18.68 -4.95
CA GLU A 389 -16.93 -18.73 -4.88
C GLU A 389 -16.37 -19.53 -6.05
N CYS A 390 -15.55 -18.90 -6.88
CA CYS A 390 -15.05 -19.53 -8.08
C CYS A 390 -14.01 -20.63 -7.77
N PRO A 391 -14.19 -21.88 -8.23
CA PRO A 391 -13.29 -23.00 -7.94
C PRO A 391 -11.81 -22.72 -8.25
N GLU A 392 -11.54 -21.92 -9.29
CA GLU A 392 -10.21 -21.51 -9.73
C GLU A 392 -9.43 -20.66 -8.71
N LEU A 393 -10.11 -20.07 -7.71
CA LEU A 393 -9.46 -19.31 -6.64
C LEU A 393 -8.84 -20.19 -5.56
N PHE A 394 -9.30 -21.45 -5.42
CA PHE A 394 -8.81 -22.36 -4.39
C PHE A 394 -7.61 -23.20 -4.82
N ASN A 395 -7.52 -23.55 -6.11
CA ASN A 395 -6.48 -24.44 -6.65
C ASN A 395 -5.98 -23.96 -8.01
N ARG A 396 -5.37 -22.77 -8.05
CA ARG A 396 -4.84 -22.19 -9.28
C ARG A 396 -3.57 -22.93 -9.70
N GLU A 397 -3.62 -23.62 -10.83
CA GLU A 397 -2.47 -24.35 -11.38
C GLU A 397 -1.57 -23.40 -12.19
N PRO A 398 -0.24 -23.36 -11.94
CA PRO A 398 0.67 -22.39 -12.59
C PRO A 398 0.73 -22.45 -14.12
N ASP A 399 0.30 -23.57 -14.71
CA ASP A 399 0.35 -23.83 -16.15
C ASP A 399 -1.05 -23.81 -16.80
N CYS A 400 -2.04 -23.25 -16.09
CA CYS A 400 -3.43 -23.22 -16.55
C CYS A 400 -4.00 -21.80 -16.59
N ILE A 401 -4.90 -21.57 -17.55
CA ILE A 401 -5.77 -20.41 -17.61
C ILE A 401 -7.22 -20.81 -17.40
N TYR A 402 -8.03 -19.85 -16.98
CA TYR A 402 -9.43 -20.01 -16.63
C TYR A 402 -10.25 -18.96 -17.39
N PRO A 403 -10.63 -19.26 -18.65
CA PRO A 403 -11.35 -18.32 -19.51
C PRO A 403 -12.76 -18.03 -18.99
N VAL A 404 -13.09 -16.76 -18.81
CA VAL A 404 -14.41 -16.31 -18.35
C VAL A 404 -15.17 -15.71 -19.54
N GLU A 405 -16.40 -16.15 -19.73
CA GLU A 405 -17.28 -15.58 -20.75
C GLU A 405 -17.93 -14.29 -20.24
N LYS A 406 -18.32 -13.38 -21.13
CA LYS A 406 -18.96 -12.12 -20.75
C LYS A 406 -20.24 -12.38 -19.95
N GLY A 407 -20.36 -11.75 -18.79
CA GLY A 407 -21.50 -11.90 -17.88
C GLY A 407 -21.46 -13.12 -16.96
N ASP A 408 -20.44 -13.97 -17.06
CA ASP A 408 -20.21 -15.03 -16.09
C ASP A 408 -19.33 -14.57 -14.93
N CYS A 409 -19.66 -15.02 -13.73
CA CYS A 409 -18.80 -14.83 -12.55
C CYS A 409 -17.51 -15.66 -12.64
N CYS A 410 -17.64 -16.95 -12.96
CA CYS A 410 -16.57 -17.92 -12.89
C CYS A 410 -16.29 -18.56 -14.23
N SER A 411 -15.07 -19.07 -14.38
CA SER A 411 -14.72 -19.86 -15.55
C SER A 411 -15.48 -21.18 -15.59
N LYS A 412 -16.00 -21.51 -16.77
CA LYS A 412 -16.62 -22.82 -17.04
C LYS A 412 -15.61 -23.89 -17.44
N LYS A 413 -14.37 -23.50 -17.78
CA LYS A 413 -13.33 -24.42 -18.29
C LYS A 413 -11.93 -24.05 -17.80
N LYS A 414 -11.03 -25.03 -17.83
CA LYS A 414 -9.61 -24.82 -17.55
C LYS A 414 -8.81 -25.28 -18.77
N ILE A 415 -7.85 -24.48 -19.22
CA ILE A 415 -6.95 -24.80 -20.34
C ILE A 415 -5.53 -24.80 -19.80
N CYS A 416 -4.78 -25.89 -20.00
CA CYS A 416 -3.46 -26.08 -19.39
C CYS A 416 -2.40 -26.48 -20.40
N GLY A 417 -1.12 -26.35 -20.03
CA GLY A 417 -0.02 -26.90 -20.80
C GLY A 417 0.15 -26.24 -22.16
N ASP A 418 0.56 -27.03 -23.16
CA ASP A 418 0.81 -26.53 -24.51
C ASP A 418 -0.46 -26.01 -25.21
N ASP A 419 -1.65 -26.44 -24.79
CA ASP A 419 -2.91 -25.99 -25.37
C ASP A 419 -3.09 -24.48 -25.26
N ARG A 420 -2.60 -23.85 -24.18
CA ARG A 420 -2.69 -22.39 -24.00
C ARG A 420 -1.78 -21.62 -24.97
N LYS A 421 -0.67 -22.20 -25.42
CA LYS A 421 0.28 -21.55 -26.33
C LYS A 421 -0.29 -21.33 -27.73
N SER A 422 -1.37 -22.04 -28.06
CA SER A 422 -2.10 -21.87 -29.32
C SER A 422 -3.13 -20.74 -29.27
N LEU A 423 -3.40 -20.17 -28.08
CA LEU A 423 -4.38 -19.12 -27.91
C LEU A 423 -3.78 -17.76 -28.30
N PRO A 424 -4.57 -16.87 -28.91
CA PRO A 424 -4.23 -15.47 -29.07
C PRO A 424 -3.88 -14.82 -27.72
N VAL A 425 -3.02 -13.82 -27.78
CA VAL A 425 -2.56 -13.07 -26.62
C VAL A 425 -2.92 -11.60 -26.79
N CYS A 426 -3.40 -11.00 -25.70
CA CYS A 426 -3.62 -9.57 -25.54
C CYS A 426 -2.51 -8.99 -24.67
N LEU A 427 -2.14 -7.73 -24.92
CA LEU A 427 -1.21 -6.99 -24.08
C LEU A 427 -1.96 -5.85 -23.38
N LEU A 428 -1.93 -5.79 -22.06
CA LEU A 428 -2.47 -4.70 -21.25
C LEU A 428 -1.46 -4.36 -20.16
N ASP A 429 -1.10 -3.08 -20.02
CA ASP A 429 -0.15 -2.59 -19.00
C ASP A 429 1.18 -3.36 -18.93
N GLY A 430 1.66 -3.82 -20.10
CA GLY A 430 2.90 -4.61 -20.20
C GLY A 430 2.76 -6.08 -19.78
N VAL A 431 1.55 -6.55 -19.48
CA VAL A 431 1.24 -7.94 -19.11
C VAL A 431 0.54 -8.65 -20.27
N GLU A 432 1.01 -9.87 -20.58
CA GLU A 432 0.41 -10.75 -21.58
C GLU A 432 -0.74 -11.58 -20.99
N TYR A 433 -1.88 -11.60 -21.68
CA TYR A 433 -3.08 -12.36 -21.32
C TYR A 433 -3.50 -13.24 -22.48
N PHE A 434 -3.80 -14.50 -22.22
CA PHE A 434 -4.38 -15.42 -23.21
C PHE A 434 -5.87 -15.15 -23.42
N GLU A 435 -6.36 -15.48 -24.61
CA GLU A 435 -7.77 -15.34 -25.01
C GLU A 435 -8.74 -15.90 -23.94
N GLY A 436 -9.72 -15.08 -23.57
CA GLY A 436 -10.75 -15.33 -22.57
C GLY A 436 -10.34 -15.02 -21.13
N GLN A 437 -9.09 -14.62 -20.85
CA GLN A 437 -8.73 -14.15 -19.51
C GLN A 437 -9.33 -12.78 -19.20
N SER A 438 -9.76 -12.59 -17.94
CA SER A 438 -10.08 -11.26 -17.42
C SER A 438 -8.80 -10.46 -17.18
N MET A 439 -8.83 -9.18 -17.53
CA MET A 439 -7.76 -8.21 -17.41
C MET A 439 -8.28 -6.98 -16.67
N TYR A 440 -7.46 -6.41 -15.79
CA TYR A 440 -7.84 -5.27 -14.94
C TYR A 440 -6.83 -4.16 -15.18
N PRO A 441 -7.20 -3.10 -15.92
CA PRO A 441 -6.33 -1.96 -16.18
C PRO A 441 -5.87 -1.30 -14.89
N GLU A 442 -4.60 -0.89 -14.82
CA GLU A 442 -4.04 -0.21 -13.65
C GLU A 442 -4.66 1.18 -13.47
N LYS A 443 -4.75 1.97 -14.57
CA LYS A 443 -5.25 3.35 -14.54
C LYS A 443 -6.76 3.43 -14.51
N GLU A 444 -7.43 2.71 -15.40
CA GLU A 444 -8.89 2.65 -15.46
C GLU A 444 -9.42 1.52 -14.57
N SER A 445 -9.04 1.56 -13.28
CA SER A 445 -9.31 0.52 -12.27
C SER A 445 -10.79 0.15 -12.08
N CYS A 446 -11.69 1.01 -12.55
CA CYS A 446 -13.14 0.76 -12.60
C CYS A 446 -13.60 -0.03 -13.84
N HIS A 447 -12.69 -0.53 -14.66
CA HIS A 447 -12.99 -1.38 -15.80
C HIS A 447 -12.44 -2.77 -15.62
N LYS A 448 -13.17 -3.74 -16.16
CA LYS A 448 -12.74 -5.12 -16.34
C LYS A 448 -12.80 -5.43 -17.82
N CYS A 449 -11.68 -5.86 -18.38
CA CYS A 449 -11.58 -6.26 -19.78
C CYS A 449 -11.52 -7.77 -19.91
N THR A 450 -11.93 -8.29 -21.05
CA THR A 450 -11.73 -9.70 -21.44
C THR A 450 -10.80 -9.75 -22.63
N CYS A 451 -9.75 -10.55 -22.56
CA CYS A 451 -8.85 -10.73 -23.69
C CYS A 451 -9.60 -11.43 -24.83
N THR A 452 -9.71 -10.77 -25.98
CA THR A 452 -10.25 -11.33 -27.22
C THR A 452 -9.31 -11.01 -28.37
N LYS A 453 -9.45 -11.70 -29.51
CA LYS A 453 -8.66 -11.43 -30.72
C LYS A 453 -8.74 -9.99 -31.22
N ASP A 454 -9.87 -9.34 -30.96
CA ASP A 454 -10.15 -7.98 -31.40
C ASP A 454 -9.84 -6.92 -30.31
N PHE A 455 -9.17 -7.33 -29.22
CA PHE A 455 -8.79 -6.41 -28.16
C PHE A 455 -7.72 -5.43 -28.64
N ASN A 456 -8.04 -4.15 -28.54
CA ASN A 456 -7.12 -3.04 -28.78
C ASN A 456 -6.93 -2.27 -27.48
N ASN A 457 -5.69 -2.15 -26.98
CA ASN A 457 -5.38 -1.43 -25.74
C ASN A 457 -5.21 0.10 -25.91
N SER A 458 -5.53 0.65 -27.08
CA SER A 458 -5.42 2.10 -27.34
C SER A 458 -6.36 2.93 -26.46
N THR A 459 -7.53 2.38 -26.13
CA THR A 459 -8.49 2.97 -25.18
C THR A 459 -9.15 1.87 -24.36
N ILE A 460 -9.34 2.10 -23.07
CA ILE A 460 -10.11 1.21 -22.18
C ILE A 460 -11.57 1.66 -22.13
N VAL A 461 -11.79 2.96 -21.92
CA VAL A 461 -13.12 3.57 -21.98
C VAL A 461 -13.69 3.37 -23.40
N ASP A 462 -14.95 2.95 -23.47
CA ASP A 462 -15.69 2.59 -24.69
C ASP A 462 -15.16 1.38 -25.48
N ASN A 463 -14.20 0.63 -24.93
CA ASN A 463 -13.73 -0.59 -25.57
C ASN A 463 -14.80 -1.69 -25.48
N PRO A 464 -15.21 -2.33 -26.59
CA PRO A 464 -16.26 -3.36 -26.57
C PRO A 464 -15.89 -4.61 -25.75
N ASN A 465 -14.60 -4.82 -25.50
CA ASN A 465 -14.07 -5.91 -24.69
C ASN A 465 -13.90 -5.55 -23.22
N CYS A 466 -14.13 -4.29 -22.85
CA CYS A 466 -14.11 -3.80 -21.49
C CYS A 466 -15.52 -3.45 -21.04
N GLU A 467 -15.78 -3.65 -19.77
CA GLU A 467 -17.01 -3.24 -19.12
C GLU A 467 -16.68 -2.60 -17.79
N GLU A 468 -17.51 -1.66 -17.38
CA GLU A 468 -17.37 -1.04 -16.08
C GLU A 468 -17.71 -2.05 -14.98
N VAL A 469 -16.90 -2.09 -13.94
CA VAL A 469 -17.11 -2.97 -12.79
C VAL A 469 -18.40 -2.57 -12.07
N ASP A 470 -19.31 -3.51 -11.82
CA ASP A 470 -20.46 -3.31 -10.93
C ASP A 470 -20.05 -3.80 -9.52
N CYS A 471 -19.95 -2.89 -8.56
CA CYS A 471 -19.57 -3.18 -7.18
C CYS A 471 -20.74 -3.81 -6.38
N GLY A 472 -21.95 -3.83 -6.96
CA GLY A 472 -23.13 -4.39 -6.34
C GLY A 472 -23.58 -3.62 -5.10
N ILE A 473 -23.34 -2.30 -5.03
CA ILE A 473 -23.59 -1.51 -3.82
C ILE A 473 -25.07 -1.56 -3.43
N GLN A 474 -25.97 -1.29 -4.38
CA GLN A 474 -27.42 -1.35 -4.12
C GLN A 474 -27.88 -2.76 -3.75
N LEU A 475 -27.24 -3.79 -4.30
CA LEU A 475 -27.65 -5.17 -4.06
C LEU A 475 -27.22 -5.67 -2.67
N ARG A 476 -26.00 -5.35 -2.24
CA ARG A 476 -25.34 -5.93 -1.06
C ARG A 476 -25.34 -5.01 0.16
N TYR A 477 -25.41 -3.69 -0.04
CA TYR A 477 -25.09 -2.71 1.00
C TYR A 477 -26.11 -1.55 1.10
N MET A 478 -27.30 -1.71 0.51
CA MET A 478 -28.34 -0.68 0.60
C MET A 478 -28.73 -0.38 2.05
N THR A 479 -28.82 -1.41 2.91
CA THR A 479 -29.13 -1.24 4.33
C THR A 479 -28.09 -0.38 5.06
N ASN A 480 -26.82 -0.49 4.70
CA ASN A 480 -25.74 0.34 5.25
C ASN A 480 -25.94 1.81 4.86
N LEU A 481 -26.18 2.09 3.58
CA LEU A 481 -26.47 3.45 3.10
C LEU A 481 -27.70 4.06 3.77
N GLN A 482 -28.76 3.27 3.91
CA GLN A 482 -29.98 3.69 4.62
C GLN A 482 -29.76 3.95 6.11
N GLY A 483 -28.79 3.26 6.72
CA GLY A 483 -28.32 3.48 8.09
C GLY A 483 -27.40 4.70 8.23
N GLY A 484 -27.07 5.39 7.13
CA GLY A 484 -26.14 6.52 7.14
C GLY A 484 -24.67 6.13 7.15
N CYS A 485 -24.36 4.85 6.91
CA CYS A 485 -22.99 4.38 6.74
C CYS A 485 -22.44 4.80 5.37
N VAL A 486 -21.13 4.97 5.28
CA VAL A 486 -20.42 5.31 4.04
C VAL A 486 -19.37 4.26 3.71
N PRO A 487 -19.08 4.02 2.42
CA PRO A 487 -18.05 3.06 2.03
C PRO A 487 -16.64 3.51 2.44
N ILE A 488 -15.80 2.53 2.75
CA ILE A 488 -14.35 2.67 2.92
C ILE A 488 -13.67 2.08 1.69
N TYR A 489 -12.87 2.88 1.01
CA TYR A 489 -12.04 2.47 -0.12
C TYR A 489 -10.59 2.24 0.33
N TYR A 490 -9.81 1.53 -0.48
CA TYR A 490 -8.38 1.36 -0.25
C TYR A 490 -7.62 2.30 -1.18
N GLY A 491 -6.95 3.32 -0.64
CA GLY A 491 -6.40 4.42 -1.43
C GLY A 491 -7.44 5.15 -2.28
N THR A 492 -6.99 5.94 -3.26
CA THR A 492 -7.85 6.66 -4.21
C THR A 492 -8.10 5.87 -5.50
N GLU A 493 -7.30 4.84 -5.77
CA GLU A 493 -7.30 4.14 -7.05
C GLU A 493 -8.28 2.97 -7.12
N ARG A 494 -8.75 2.40 -6.01
CA ARG A 494 -9.66 1.23 -6.08
C ARG A 494 -11.10 1.63 -6.42
N CYS A 495 -11.66 0.93 -7.40
CA CYS A 495 -13.03 1.18 -7.86
C CYS A 495 -14.11 0.85 -6.82
N CYS A 496 -14.01 -0.31 -6.18
CA CYS A 496 -15.05 -0.81 -5.28
C CYS A 496 -14.64 -0.70 -3.80
N PRO A 497 -15.61 -0.46 -2.91
CA PRO A 497 -15.33 -0.36 -1.48
C PRO A 497 -14.90 -1.70 -0.90
N ILE A 498 -14.03 -1.64 0.10
CA ILE A 498 -13.50 -2.81 0.83
C ILE A 498 -14.21 -3.03 2.17
N SER A 499 -14.81 -1.99 2.73
CA SER A 499 -15.52 -2.02 3.99
C SER A 499 -16.52 -0.85 4.06
N TRP A 500 -17.20 -0.69 5.19
CA TRP A 500 -18.16 0.36 5.45
C TRP A 500 -17.93 0.94 6.84
N ARG A 501 -17.95 2.28 6.95
CA ARG A 501 -17.95 2.99 8.23
C ARG A 501 -19.37 3.42 8.55
N CYS A 502 -19.86 3.05 9.73
CA CYS A 502 -21.18 3.48 10.21
C CYS A 502 -21.06 4.58 11.26
N PRO A 503 -22.05 5.48 11.39
CA PRO A 503 -22.01 6.54 12.38
C PRO A 503 -22.09 6.01 13.82
N GLU A 504 -21.23 6.52 14.68
CA GLU A 504 -21.18 6.26 16.12
C GLU A 504 -21.45 7.55 16.91
N SER A 505 -21.79 7.40 18.19
CA SER A 505 -22.08 8.56 19.06
C SER A 505 -20.83 9.37 19.45
N THR A 506 -19.65 8.78 19.26
CA THR A 506 -18.33 9.38 19.52
C THR A 506 -17.80 10.21 18.36
N ASP A 507 -18.35 10.03 17.14
CA ASP A 507 -17.90 10.76 15.95
C ASP A 507 -18.10 12.27 16.11
N LYS A 508 -17.07 13.03 15.72
CA LYS A 508 -17.07 14.50 15.70
C LYS A 508 -16.53 14.99 14.37
N VAL A 509 -16.92 16.22 14.04
CA VAL A 509 -16.40 16.93 12.88
C VAL A 509 -15.21 17.77 13.30
N GLU A 510 -14.07 17.58 12.62
CA GLU A 510 -12.91 18.46 12.71
C GLU A 510 -12.89 19.39 11.50
N SER A 511 -13.07 20.68 11.78
CA SER A 511 -12.95 21.70 10.76
C SER A 511 -11.49 22.06 10.54
N LYS A 512 -10.95 21.72 9.38
CA LYS A 512 -9.65 22.25 8.94
C LYS A 512 -9.84 23.72 8.56
N GLY A 513 -9.46 24.60 9.48
CA GLY A 513 -9.66 26.03 9.37
C GLY A 513 -8.86 26.66 8.24
N LYS A 514 -9.42 26.72 7.03
CA LYS A 514 -9.24 27.79 6.03
C LYS A 514 -10.23 27.60 4.88
N ASN A 515 -11.02 28.64 4.63
CA ASN A 515 -12.04 28.74 3.58
C ASN A 515 -13.18 27.71 3.65
N SER A 516 -13.85 27.60 4.81
CA SER A 516 -15.28 27.29 4.77
C SER A 516 -15.99 28.45 4.07
N SER A 517 -15.98 28.48 2.74
CA SER A 517 -17.12 29.05 2.04
C SER A 517 -18.34 28.41 2.70
N GLU A 518 -19.31 29.20 3.17
CA GLU A 518 -20.60 28.68 3.60
C GLU A 518 -21.31 28.07 2.37
N SER A 519 -20.77 26.95 1.89
CA SER A 519 -21.39 26.11 0.90
C SER A 519 -22.70 25.66 1.51
N LYS A 520 -23.80 25.93 0.80
CA LYS A 520 -25.11 25.40 1.16
C LYS A 520 -25.13 23.86 1.10
N HIS A 521 -24.19 23.26 0.40
CA HIS A 521 -24.10 21.83 0.14
C HIS A 521 -23.09 21.19 1.09
N LYS A 522 -23.56 20.24 1.89
CA LYS A 522 -22.81 19.58 2.96
C LYS A 522 -22.85 18.08 2.77
N CYS A 523 -21.79 17.40 3.19
CA CYS A 523 -21.82 15.96 3.34
C CYS A 523 -22.56 15.57 4.62
N GLU A 524 -23.28 14.46 4.60
CA GLU A 524 -23.95 13.88 5.75
C GLU A 524 -23.25 12.57 6.15
N PHE A 525 -23.10 12.38 7.47
CA PHE A 525 -22.67 11.12 8.06
C PHE A 525 -23.48 10.89 9.34
N GLY A 526 -24.46 9.99 9.28
CA GLY A 526 -25.48 9.87 10.34
C GLY A 526 -26.24 11.17 10.56
N SER A 527 -26.10 11.76 11.76
CA SER A 527 -26.66 13.07 12.13
C SER A 527 -25.69 14.24 11.90
N LEU A 528 -24.42 13.95 11.59
CA LEU A 528 -23.38 14.95 11.39
C LEU A 528 -23.47 15.57 9.99
N LYS A 529 -23.13 16.86 9.91
CA LYS A 529 -23.04 17.62 8.66
C LYS A 529 -21.68 18.26 8.54
N LEU A 530 -20.99 17.97 7.45
CA LEU A 530 -19.62 18.40 7.17
C LEU A 530 -19.63 19.36 5.99
N ASN A 531 -18.92 20.49 6.11
CA ASN A 531 -18.61 21.31 4.94
C ASN A 531 -17.56 20.60 4.10
N ILE A 532 -17.46 20.96 2.82
CA ILE A 532 -16.40 20.45 1.95
C ILE A 532 -15.04 20.77 2.56
N GLY A 533 -14.17 19.76 2.67
CA GLY A 533 -12.87 19.83 3.34
C GLY A 533 -12.87 19.55 4.85
N ASP A 534 -14.03 19.49 5.51
CA ASP A 534 -14.11 19.02 6.90
C ASP A 534 -13.84 17.51 6.97
N GLU A 535 -13.25 17.06 8.08
CA GLU A 535 -12.91 15.65 8.35
C GLU A 535 -13.68 15.11 9.55
N LEU A 536 -13.82 13.79 9.63
CA LEU A 536 -14.31 13.10 10.84
C LEU A 536 -13.14 12.73 11.74
N THR A 537 -13.32 12.89 13.05
CA THR A 537 -12.42 12.28 14.04
C THR A 537 -12.51 10.75 13.92
N SER A 538 -11.42 10.09 13.56
CA SER A 538 -11.38 8.63 13.47
C SER A 538 -10.53 8.04 14.60
N ASP A 539 -11.13 7.17 15.41
CA ASP A 539 -10.42 6.32 16.36
C ASP A 539 -9.77 5.09 15.68
N GLU A 540 -10.16 4.78 14.43
CA GLU A 540 -9.57 3.71 13.64
C GLU A 540 -8.27 4.20 12.98
N LYS A 541 -7.13 3.64 13.45
CA LYS A 541 -5.84 3.82 12.80
C LYS A 541 -5.94 3.44 11.32
N ASP A 542 -5.40 4.30 10.46
CA ASP A 542 -5.31 4.14 9.00
C ASP A 542 -6.58 4.42 8.18
N VAL A 543 -7.70 4.84 8.78
CA VAL A 543 -8.91 5.26 8.04
C VAL A 543 -9.14 6.77 8.18
N SER A 544 -9.08 7.49 7.05
CA SER A 544 -9.40 8.92 6.95
C SER A 544 -10.74 9.11 6.26
N CYS A 545 -11.59 9.98 6.80
CA CYS A 545 -12.90 10.28 6.24
C CYS A 545 -13.08 11.79 6.11
N ALA A 546 -13.37 12.26 4.90
CA ALA A 546 -13.49 13.68 4.60
C ALA A 546 -14.73 13.96 3.73
N CYS A 547 -15.26 15.18 3.82
CA CYS A 547 -16.24 15.66 2.87
C CYS A 547 -15.54 16.16 1.60
N VAL A 548 -15.49 15.30 0.58
CA VAL A 548 -14.87 15.62 -0.72
C VAL A 548 -15.92 16.17 -1.69
N SER A 549 -16.96 15.39 -1.97
CA SER A 549 -18.08 15.78 -2.84
C SER A 549 -19.38 15.39 -2.16
N PRO A 550 -20.28 16.34 -1.84
CA PRO A 550 -21.58 16.04 -1.24
C PRO A 550 -22.46 15.15 -2.12
N PRO A 551 -23.40 14.38 -1.55
CA PRO A 551 -23.89 14.44 -0.17
C PRO A 551 -23.26 13.45 0.82
N PHE A 552 -22.39 12.52 0.43
CA PHE A 552 -21.83 11.54 1.36
C PHE A 552 -20.38 11.88 1.74
N VAL A 553 -20.02 11.60 2.99
CA VAL A 553 -18.61 11.55 3.39
C VAL A 553 -17.93 10.39 2.68
N GLN A 554 -16.66 10.58 2.30
CA GLN A 554 -15.87 9.54 1.66
C GLN A 554 -14.74 9.12 2.58
N CYS A 555 -14.56 7.81 2.75
CA CYS A 555 -13.54 7.25 3.60
C CYS A 555 -12.52 6.44 2.79
N VAL A 556 -11.25 6.63 3.11
CA VAL A 556 -10.12 5.92 2.52
C VAL A 556 -9.27 5.31 3.61
N LYS A 557 -8.86 4.06 3.39
CA LYS A 557 -7.86 3.37 4.19
C LYS A 557 -6.50 3.55 3.55
N ALA A 558 -5.51 4.01 4.32
CA ALA A 558 -4.15 4.22 3.86
C ALA A 558 -3.49 2.90 3.40
N THR A 559 -2.65 2.99 2.37
CA THR A 559 -1.77 1.91 1.92
C THR A 559 -0.63 1.76 2.93
N ASN A 560 -0.66 0.67 3.71
CA ASN A 560 0.41 0.31 4.65
C ASN A 560 1.62 -0.27 3.93
#